data_AF-A0A2V8I3H2-F1
#
_entry.id   AF-A0A2V8I3H2-F1
#
_cell.length_a   1.000
_cell.length_b   1.000
_cell.length_c   1.000
_cell.angle_alpha   90.00
_cell.angle_beta   90.00
_cell.angle_gamma   90.00
#
_symmetry.space_group_name_H-M   'P 1'
#
loop_
_entity.id
_entity.type
_entity.pdbx_description
1 polymer ?
#
loop_
_entity_poly.entity_id
_entity_poly.type
_entity_poly.pdbx_seq_one_letter_code
_entity_poly.pdbx_strand_id
1 'polypeptide(L)'
;MRRTLGVVFCTLPLAATFVAGAPQLRSVTEGVYSAAQAERGQEVYRSQCNECHGDALQGGSGPPLTGERFSSNWSGRPLLE
;
A
#
# COMPACT_ATOMS: atom_id res chain seq x y z
N MET A 1 -51.03 23.57 47.77
CA MET A 1 -50.64 23.67 46.34
C MET A 1 -49.13 23.85 46.26
N ARG A 2 -48.36 22.78 46.01
CA ARG A 2 -46.88 22.84 45.93
C ARG A 2 -46.47 22.45 44.52
N ARG A 3 -46.06 23.43 43.71
CA ARG A 3 -45.54 23.23 42.35
C ARG A 3 -44.07 22.83 42.47
N THR A 4 -43.75 21.57 42.20
CA THR A 4 -42.36 21.12 42.05
C THR A 4 -41.88 21.44 40.65
N LEU A 5 -40.94 22.38 40.52
CA LEU A 5 -40.19 22.65 39.30
C LEU A 5 -39.19 21.49 39.08
N GLY A 6 -39.42 20.69 38.04
CA GLY A 6 -38.50 19.63 37.62
C GLY A 6 -37.36 20.20 36.79
N VAL A 7 -36.13 20.06 37.29
CA VAL A 7 -34.91 20.38 36.53
C VAL A 7 -34.64 19.23 35.57
N VAL A 8 -34.79 19.47 34.27
CA VAL A 8 -34.40 18.54 33.21
C VAL A 8 -32.88 18.63 33.04
N PHE A 9 -32.16 17.63 33.54
CA PHE A 9 -30.73 17.45 33.25
C PHE A 9 -30.59 16.88 31.84
N CYS A 10 -30.24 17.74 30.89
CA CYS A 10 -29.86 17.35 29.53
C CYS A 10 -28.43 16.78 29.58
N THR A 11 -28.31 15.45 29.70
CA THR A 11 -27.03 14.76 29.62
C THR A 11 -26.61 14.66 28.16
N LEU A 12 -25.68 15.52 27.72
CA LEU A 12 -25.04 15.36 26.41
C LEU A 12 -24.21 14.07 26.39
N PRO A 13 -24.39 13.17 25.40
CA PRO A 13 -23.53 12.01 25.27
C PRO A 13 -22.15 12.47 24.76
N LEU A 14 -21.10 12.08 25.49
CA LEU A 14 -19.72 12.24 25.07
C LEU A 14 -19.47 11.25 23.91
N ALA A 15 -19.62 11.72 22.68
CA ALA A 15 -19.32 10.91 21.49
C ALA A 15 -17.82 10.62 21.44
N ALA A 16 -17.44 9.38 21.72
CA ALA A 16 -16.08 8.90 21.50
C ALA A 16 -15.83 8.83 19.99
N THR A 17 -15.00 9.73 19.47
CA THR A 17 -14.57 9.72 18.08
C THR A 17 -13.58 8.58 17.88
N PHE A 18 -14.00 7.54 17.15
CA PHE A 18 -13.06 6.56 16.60
C PHE A 18 -12.22 7.25 15.52
N VAL A 19 -10.98 7.63 15.85
CA VAL A 19 -9.99 8.00 14.84
C VAL A 19 -9.54 6.70 14.16
N ALA A 20 -10.14 6.39 13.02
CA ALA A 20 -9.57 5.40 12.10
C ALA A 20 -8.24 5.95 11.59
N GLY A 21 -7.13 5.31 11.95
CA GLY A 21 -5.80 5.69 11.44
C GLY A 21 -5.75 5.51 9.92
N ALA A 22 -5.32 6.55 9.20
CA ALA A 22 -5.11 6.45 7.76
C ALA A 22 -4.08 5.35 7.46
N PRO A 23 -4.29 4.48 6.45
CA PRO A 23 -3.30 3.50 6.05
C PRO A 23 -2.02 4.25 5.65
N GLN A 24 -0.93 3.99 6.38
CA GLN A 24 0.40 4.47 5.99
C GLN A 24 0.75 3.81 4.65
N LEU A 25 0.82 4.60 3.59
CA LEU A 25 1.24 4.15 2.28
C LEU A 25 2.71 3.76 2.35
N ARG A 26 2.99 2.48 2.59
CA ARG A 26 4.35 1.96 2.44
C ARG A 26 4.74 2.07 0.97
N SER A 27 5.85 2.74 0.71
CA SER A 27 6.37 2.82 -0.65
C SER A 27 7.04 1.50 -1.02
N VAL A 28 7.13 1.21 -2.32
CA VAL A 28 7.76 -0.02 -2.84
C VAL A 28 9.21 -0.21 -2.38
N THR A 29 9.86 0.85 -1.89
CA THR A 29 11.24 0.81 -1.38
C THR A 29 11.34 0.34 0.08
N GLU A 30 10.23 0.23 0.82
CA GLU A 30 10.22 -0.15 2.24
C GLU A 30 10.14 -1.67 2.50
N GLY A 31 10.50 -2.51 1.52
CA GLY A 31 10.46 -3.97 1.70
C GLY A 31 9.03 -4.50 1.79
N VAL A 32 8.21 -4.14 0.80
CA VAL A 32 6.76 -4.40 0.75
C VAL A 32 6.37 -5.84 0.39
N TYR A 33 7.35 -6.72 0.14
CA TYR A 33 7.14 -8.12 -0.21
C TYR A 33 8.06 -9.04 0.59
N SER A 34 7.59 -10.26 0.86
CA SER A 34 8.34 -11.33 1.51
C SER A 34 9.23 -12.08 0.52
N ALA A 35 10.24 -12.79 1.03
CA ALA A 35 11.08 -13.67 0.20
C ALA A 35 10.26 -14.68 -0.60
N ALA A 36 9.24 -15.28 0.02
CA ALA A 36 8.34 -16.21 -0.67
C ALA A 36 7.52 -15.56 -1.80
N GLN A 37 7.19 -14.26 -1.70
CA GLN A 37 6.59 -13.52 -2.81
C GLN A 37 7.59 -13.28 -3.95
N ALA A 38 8.85 -13.01 -3.61
CA ALA A 38 9.91 -12.83 -4.60
C ALA A 38 10.17 -14.12 -5.40
N GLU A 39 10.22 -15.28 -4.72
CA GLU A 39 10.39 -16.59 -5.35
C GLU A 39 9.25 -16.89 -6.34
N ARG A 40 7.99 -16.72 -5.92
CA ARG A 40 6.83 -16.88 -6.82
C ARG A 40 6.88 -15.90 -8.00
N GLY A 41 7.27 -14.65 -7.75
CA GLY A 41 7.43 -13.65 -8.80
C GLY A 41 8.52 -14.01 -9.81
N GLN A 42 9.61 -14.62 -9.35
CA GLN A 42 10.71 -15.08 -10.21
C GLN A 42 10.27 -16.21 -11.14
N GLU A 43 9.47 -17.17 -10.64
CA GLU A 43 8.90 -18.24 -11.48
C GLU A 43 8.02 -17.66 -12.60
N VAL A 44 7.14 -16.72 -12.24
CA VAL A 44 6.30 -16.01 -13.22
C VAL A 44 7.17 -15.28 -14.25
N TYR A 45 8.17 -14.52 -13.80
CA TYR A 45 9.07 -13.77 -14.67
C TYR A 45 9.77 -14.65 -15.72
N ARG A 46 10.31 -15.80 -15.29
CA ARG A 46 10.96 -16.77 -16.18
C ARG A 46 10.00 -17.41 -17.18
N SER A 47 8.72 -17.51 -16.83
CA SER A 47 7.72 -18.15 -17.70
C SER A 47 7.10 -17.20 -18.72
N GLN A 48 7.08 -15.88 -18.45
CA GLN A 48 6.23 -14.93 -19.18
C GLN A 48 6.92 -13.64 -19.60
N CYS A 49 8.05 -13.26 -18.99
CA CYS A 49 8.59 -11.91 -19.14
C CYS A 49 10.02 -11.88 -19.69
N ASN A 50 10.82 -12.91 -19.39
CA ASN A 50 12.24 -12.95 -19.76
C ASN A 50 12.48 -12.95 -21.27
N GLU A 51 11.55 -13.48 -22.07
CA GLU A 51 11.65 -13.49 -23.54
C GLU A 51 11.91 -12.08 -24.10
N CYS A 52 11.26 -11.06 -23.51
CA CYS A 52 11.46 -9.66 -23.90
C CYS A 52 12.45 -8.92 -23.01
N HIS A 53 12.47 -9.23 -21.71
CA HIS A 53 13.17 -8.42 -20.71
C HIS A 53 14.50 -9.03 -20.22
N GLY A 54 14.91 -10.18 -20.75
CA GLY A 54 16.16 -10.86 -20.46
C GLY A 54 16.16 -11.65 -19.14
N ASP A 55 16.96 -12.71 -19.05
CA ASP A 55 16.97 -13.61 -17.87
C ASP A 55 17.38 -12.92 -16.56
N ALA A 56 18.11 -11.82 -16.66
CA ALA A 56 18.62 -11.03 -15.54
C ALA A 56 18.02 -9.61 -15.51
N LEU A 57 16.82 -9.41 -16.10
CA LEU A 57 16.12 -8.10 -16.16
C LEU A 57 16.87 -7.04 -16.98
N GLN A 58 17.92 -7.43 -17.71
CA GLN A 58 18.83 -6.53 -18.42
C GLN A 58 18.24 -5.97 -19.72
N GLY A 59 17.05 -6.43 -20.11
CA GLY A 59 16.39 -6.06 -21.35
C GLY A 59 16.78 -6.98 -22.50
N GLY A 60 16.24 -6.65 -23.67
CA GLY A 60 16.39 -7.38 -24.92
C GLY A 60 15.61 -6.66 -26.00
N SER A 61 14.54 -7.30 -26.50
CA SER A 61 13.54 -6.62 -27.33
C SER A 61 12.69 -5.63 -26.52
N GLY A 62 12.53 -5.87 -25.22
CA GLY A 62 11.94 -4.95 -24.24
C GLY A 62 13.01 -4.18 -23.45
N PRO A 63 12.64 -3.07 -22.79
CA PRO A 63 13.56 -2.30 -21.95
C PRO A 63 14.01 -3.11 -20.72
N PRO A 64 15.16 -2.75 -20.11
CA PRO A 64 15.56 -3.33 -18.84
C PRO A 64 14.53 -3.03 -17.73
N LEU A 65 14.29 -4.01 -16.87
CA LEU A 65 13.47 -3.87 -15.66
C LEU A 65 14.36 -3.73 -14.41
N THR A 66 15.51 -3.10 -14.59
CA THR A 66 16.52 -2.86 -13.57
C THR A 66 17.23 -1.53 -13.85
N GLY A 67 18.03 -1.07 -12.90
CA GLY A 67 18.82 0.17 -12.99
C GLY A 67 18.01 1.44 -12.78
N GLU A 68 18.71 2.58 -12.87
CA GLU A 68 18.20 3.89 -12.46
C GLU A 68 16.93 4.31 -13.20
N ARG A 69 16.87 4.06 -14.52
CA ARG A 69 15.70 4.40 -15.34
C ARG A 69 14.47 3.60 -14.92
N PHE A 70 14.62 2.33 -14.57
CA PHE A 70 13.51 1.56 -14.05
C PHE A 70 13.10 2.11 -12.69
N SER A 71 14.05 2.23 -11.75
CA SER A 71 13.78 2.72 -10.40
C SER A 71 13.10 4.09 -10.39
N SER A 72 13.50 5.03 -11.24
CA SER A 72 12.90 6.37 -11.30
C SER A 72 11.43 6.37 -11.71
N ASN A 73 11.01 5.40 -12.52
CA ASN A 73 9.61 5.27 -12.95
C ASN A 73 8.70 4.64 -11.88
N TRP A 74 9.26 3.84 -10.96
CA TRP A 74 8.47 2.97 -10.07
C TRP A 74 8.65 3.27 -8.58
N SER A 75 9.79 3.79 -8.13
CA SER A 75 10.12 3.94 -6.70
C SER A 75 9.21 4.89 -5.93
N GLY A 76 8.65 5.90 -6.60
CA GLY A 76 7.73 6.87 -6.01
C GLY A 76 6.25 6.49 -6.12
N ARG A 77 5.92 5.34 -6.72
CA ARG A 77 4.52 4.95 -6.94
C ARG A 77 4.00 4.18 -5.72
N PRO A 78 2.78 4.47 -5.24
CA PRO A 78 2.15 3.66 -4.21
C PRO A 78 1.83 2.26 -4.77
N LEU A 79 1.79 1.25 -3.90
CA LEU A 79 1.31 -0.09 -4.22
C LEU A 79 -0.22 -0.20 -4.32
N LEU A 80 -0.93 0.90 -4.09
CA LEU A 80 -2.37 0.93 -4.26
C LEU A 80 -2.71 0.91 -5.75
N GLU A 81 -3.58 -0.02 -6.14
CA GLU A 81 -4.27 0.03 -7.44
C GLU A 81 -5.14 1.28 -7.58
#